data_AF-A0A2N8TNW6-F1
#
_entry.id   AF-A0A2N8TNW6-F1
#
_cell.length_a   1.000
_cell.length_b   1.000
_cell.length_c   1.000
_cell.angle_alpha   90.00
_cell.angle_beta   90.00
_cell.angle_gamma   90.00
#
_symmetry.space_group_name_H-M   'P 1'
#
loop_
_entity.id
_entity.type
_entity.pdbx_description
1 polymer ?
#
loop_
_entity_poly.entity_id
_entity_poly.type
_entity_poly.pdbx_seq_one_letter_code
_entity_poly.pdbx_strand_id
1 'polypeptide(L)'
;MNRTARRRRPLTRVTAAATATHAFFELAAGVGMPLASLLGPFTAASAWAVGTATAWRAGGTWPSRDDPAFAVLNGVSLAAVIAHLTGWPRRRTRLGLPWLTDCEGLGPRLMPYYNPILYVSGTAAVAALLLENESAPRRLPLLAPALVPLLVAAQRAEHRRLKAIAAARPGWWNRRLVEAGHFARHHG
;
A
#
# COMPACT_ATOMS: atom_id res chain seq x y z
N MET A 1 -0.19 -25.15 -21.94
CA MET A 1 0.02 -23.69 -22.12
C MET A 1 1.50 -23.40 -22.31
N ASN A 2 1.86 -22.60 -23.31
CA ASN A 2 3.25 -22.25 -23.62
C ASN A 2 3.81 -21.27 -22.57
N ARG A 3 4.67 -21.76 -21.66
CA ARG A 3 5.21 -20.98 -20.53
C ARG A 3 6.18 -19.87 -20.93
N THR A 4 6.61 -19.81 -22.18
CA THR A 4 7.56 -18.83 -22.71
C THR A 4 6.90 -17.70 -23.51
N ALA A 5 5.61 -17.81 -23.83
CA ALA A 5 4.88 -16.75 -24.52
C ALA A 5 4.76 -15.50 -23.64
N ARG A 6 5.03 -14.32 -24.20
CA ARG A 6 4.82 -13.04 -23.51
C ARG A 6 3.33 -12.83 -23.26
N ARG A 7 2.97 -12.46 -22.02
CA ARG A 7 1.59 -12.15 -21.65
C ARG A 7 1.49 -10.73 -21.12
N ARG A 8 0.47 -10.00 -21.58
CA ARG A 8 0.13 -8.69 -21.01
C ARG A 8 -0.70 -8.91 -19.75
N ARG A 9 -0.35 -8.17 -18.69
CA ARG A 9 -1.01 -8.19 -17.38
C ARG A 9 -1.46 -6.77 -17.00
N PRO A 10 -2.46 -6.21 -17.70
CA PRO A 10 -2.94 -4.86 -17.45
C PRO A 10 -3.38 -4.61 -16.01
N LEU A 11 -4.03 -5.56 -15.34
CA LEU A 11 -4.51 -5.42 -13.95
C LEU A 11 -3.35 -5.42 -12.95
N THR A 12 -2.30 -6.20 -13.19
CA THR A 12 -1.06 -6.15 -12.41
C THR A 12 -0.37 -4.79 -12.56
N ARG A 13 -0.38 -4.21 -13.77
CA ARG A 13 0.13 -2.85 -14.01
C ARG A 13 -0.70 -1.80 -13.25
N VAL A 14 -2.03 -1.92 -13.29
CA VAL A 14 -2.94 -1.06 -12.51
C VAL A 14 -2.68 -1.23 -11.01
N THR A 15 -2.49 -2.45 -10.52
CA THR A 15 -2.16 -2.76 -9.12
C THR A 15 -0.87 -2.08 -8.69
N ALA A 16 0.19 -2.20 -9.50
CA ALA A 16 1.48 -1.56 -9.23
C ALA A 16 1.33 -0.02 -9.18
N ALA A 17 0.65 0.57 -10.17
CA ALA A 17 0.42 2.00 -10.21
C ALA A 17 -0.42 2.49 -9.02
N ALA A 18 -1.53 1.82 -8.69
CA ALA A 18 -2.40 2.19 -7.58
C ALA A 18 -1.71 2.03 -6.21
N THR A 19 -0.89 0.98 -6.05
CA THR A 19 -0.08 0.79 -4.83
C THR A 19 0.93 1.93 -4.67
N ALA A 20 1.60 2.32 -5.76
CA ALA A 20 2.50 3.46 -5.75
C ALA A 20 1.75 4.76 -5.43
N THR A 21 0.61 5.00 -6.07
CA THR A 21 -0.23 6.18 -5.79
C THR A 21 -0.58 6.27 -4.30
N HIS A 22 -0.92 5.15 -3.66
CA HIS A 22 -1.17 5.10 -2.21
C HIS A 22 0.06 5.55 -1.39
N ALA A 23 1.24 4.98 -1.65
CA ALA A 23 2.47 5.34 -0.91
C ALA A 23 2.91 6.80 -1.16
N PHE A 24 2.79 7.29 -2.40
CA PHE A 24 3.14 8.66 -2.75
C PHE A 24 2.11 9.68 -2.25
N PHE A 25 0.84 9.29 -2.12
CA PHE A 25 -0.19 10.14 -1.51
C PHE A 25 0.13 10.43 -0.05
N GLU A 26 0.55 9.42 0.72
CA GLU A 26 0.97 9.56 2.12
C GLU A 26 2.19 10.49 2.25
N LEU A 27 3.18 10.30 1.39
CA LEU A 27 4.37 11.15 1.38
C LEU A 27 3.99 12.60 1.09
N ALA A 28 3.17 12.84 0.06
CA ALA A 28 2.72 14.18 -0.32
C ALA A 28 1.83 14.82 0.76
N ALA A 29 1.03 14.03 1.46
CA ALA A 29 0.22 14.48 2.59
C ALA A 29 1.08 14.89 3.79
N GLY A 30 2.34 14.42 3.87
CA GLY A 30 3.27 14.76 4.93
C GLY A 30 3.17 13.83 6.13
N VAL A 31 2.84 12.55 5.92
CA VAL A 31 2.86 11.50 6.95
C VAL A 31 3.99 10.48 6.77
N GLY A 32 4.83 10.68 5.75
CA GLY A 32 5.89 9.75 5.36
C GLY A 32 5.42 8.69 4.37
N MET A 33 6.16 7.60 4.27
CA MET A 33 5.83 6.46 3.43
C MET A 33 6.52 5.21 3.97
N PRO A 34 6.12 4.00 3.55
CA PRO A 34 6.78 2.77 4.00
C PRO A 34 8.30 2.81 3.77
N LEU A 35 9.06 2.42 4.81
CA LEU A 35 10.53 2.39 4.88
C LEU A 35 11.22 3.75 5.04
N ALA A 36 10.48 4.87 5.02
CA ALA A 36 11.06 6.19 5.20
C ALA A 36 11.69 6.38 6.59
N SER A 37 11.23 5.66 7.61
CA SER A 37 11.82 5.73 8.96
C SER A 37 13.24 5.14 9.03
N LEU A 38 13.57 4.24 8.09
CA LEU A 38 14.86 3.53 8.04
C LEU A 38 15.80 4.10 6.99
N LEU A 39 15.28 4.36 5.79
CA LEU A 39 16.08 4.75 4.63
C LEU A 39 16.11 6.26 4.39
N GLY A 40 15.26 7.00 5.10
CA GLY A 40 14.91 8.38 4.78
C GLY A 40 13.90 8.48 3.62
N PRO A 41 13.19 9.62 3.52
CA PRO A 41 12.07 9.78 2.59
C PRO A 41 12.51 9.73 1.12
N PHE A 42 13.67 10.28 0.77
CA PHE A 42 14.16 10.31 -0.62
C PHE A 42 14.50 8.91 -1.13
N THR A 43 15.25 8.14 -0.34
CA THR A 43 15.65 6.77 -0.69
C THR A 43 14.43 5.86 -0.78
N ALA A 44 13.50 5.96 0.18
CA ALA A 44 12.25 5.20 0.15
C ALA A 44 11.42 5.54 -1.09
N ALA A 45 11.25 6.83 -1.40
CA ALA A 45 10.50 7.28 -2.58
C ALA A 45 11.13 6.76 -3.88
N SER A 46 12.46 6.83 -3.98
CA SER A 46 13.20 6.32 -5.13
C SER A 46 13.02 4.81 -5.30
N ALA A 47 13.10 4.04 -4.22
CA ALA A 47 12.87 2.59 -4.25
C ALA A 47 11.46 2.24 -4.72
N TRP A 48 10.43 2.96 -4.22
CA TRP A 48 9.05 2.78 -4.67
C TRP A 48 8.86 3.15 -6.14
N ALA A 49 9.45 4.25 -6.61
CA ALA A 49 9.38 4.66 -8.01
C ALA A 49 10.02 3.61 -8.94
N VAL A 50 11.23 3.15 -8.62
CA VAL A 50 11.96 2.15 -9.39
C VAL A 50 11.23 0.80 -9.37
N GLY A 51 10.78 0.34 -8.20
CA GLY A 51 10.02 -0.90 -8.08
C GLY A 51 8.73 -0.87 -8.90
N THR A 52 8.01 0.25 -8.85
CA THR A 52 6.78 0.46 -9.63
C THR A 52 7.05 0.45 -11.13
N ALA A 53 8.05 1.20 -11.59
CA ALA A 53 8.43 1.22 -13.00
C ALA A 53 8.85 -0.16 -13.51
N THR A 54 9.56 -0.92 -12.67
CA THR A 54 9.99 -2.29 -12.97
C THR A 54 8.78 -3.22 -13.09
N ALA A 55 7.90 -3.24 -12.09
CA ALA A 55 6.67 -4.05 -12.10
C ALA A 55 5.77 -3.69 -13.29
N TRP A 56 5.64 -2.40 -13.59
CA TRP A 56 4.85 -1.90 -14.72
C TRP A 56 5.38 -2.39 -16.07
N ARG A 57 6.70 -2.30 -16.30
CA ARG A 57 7.35 -2.80 -17.52
C ARG A 57 7.28 -4.33 -17.61
N ALA A 58 7.54 -5.01 -16.50
CA ALA A 58 7.49 -6.47 -16.41
C ALA A 58 6.10 -7.01 -16.75
N GLY A 59 5.04 -6.41 -16.19
CA GLY A 59 3.65 -6.78 -16.49
C GLY A 59 3.25 -6.61 -17.96
N GLY A 60 3.99 -5.83 -18.75
CA GLY A 60 3.77 -5.68 -20.19
C GLY A 60 4.55 -6.66 -21.08
N THR A 61 5.57 -7.33 -20.54
CA THR A 61 6.61 -7.96 -21.39
C THR A 61 7.04 -9.36 -20.92
N TRP A 62 6.86 -9.71 -19.65
CA TRP A 62 7.37 -10.97 -19.10
C TRP A 62 6.51 -12.19 -19.45
N PRO A 63 7.12 -13.37 -19.63
CA PRO A 63 6.42 -14.61 -19.98
C PRO A 63 5.59 -15.20 -18.83
N SER A 64 4.73 -16.18 -19.12
CA SER A 64 3.83 -16.82 -18.14
C SER A 64 4.55 -17.58 -17.02
N ARG A 65 5.81 -18.03 -17.23
CA ARG A 65 6.62 -18.64 -16.15
C ARG A 65 6.82 -17.71 -14.94
N ASP A 66 6.69 -16.40 -15.13
CA ASP A 66 6.88 -15.40 -14.08
C ASP A 66 5.56 -15.05 -13.35
N ASP A 67 4.44 -15.71 -13.68
CA ASP A 67 3.15 -15.57 -12.97
C ASP A 67 3.27 -15.70 -11.44
N PRO A 68 4.10 -16.59 -10.85
CA PRO A 68 4.27 -16.65 -9.41
C PRO A 68 4.77 -15.34 -8.80
N ALA A 69 5.68 -14.61 -9.47
CA ALA A 69 6.20 -13.33 -8.97
C ALA A 69 5.11 -12.26 -8.96
N PHE A 70 4.28 -12.20 -10.01
CA PHE A 70 3.13 -11.30 -10.06
C PHE A 70 2.05 -11.68 -9.06
N ALA A 71 1.84 -12.97 -8.80
CA ALA A 71 0.94 -13.43 -7.75
C ALA A 71 1.42 -13.01 -6.34
N VAL A 72 2.72 -13.08 -6.06
CA VAL A 72 3.29 -12.55 -4.81
C VAL A 72 3.06 -11.04 -4.74
N LEU A 73 3.41 -10.28 -5.79
CA LEU A 73 3.26 -8.83 -5.82
C LEU A 73 1.80 -8.41 -5.54
N ASN A 74 0.86 -8.95 -6.31
CA ASN A 74 -0.57 -8.63 -6.15
C ASN A 74 -1.10 -9.11 -4.80
N GLY A 75 -0.62 -10.25 -4.29
CA GLY A 75 -0.96 -10.76 -2.96
C GLY A 75 -0.48 -9.85 -1.82
N VAL A 76 0.75 -9.34 -1.91
CA VAL A 76 1.30 -8.38 -0.95
C VAL A 76 0.54 -7.05 -1.01
N SER A 77 0.26 -6.52 -2.21
CA SER A 77 -0.56 -5.31 -2.38
C SER A 77 -1.94 -5.47 -1.77
N LEU A 78 -2.61 -6.60 -2.01
CA LEU A 78 -3.91 -6.92 -1.41
C LEU A 78 -3.82 -7.01 0.12
N ALA A 79 -2.81 -7.71 0.65
CA ALA A 79 -2.58 -7.83 2.08
C ALA A 79 -2.36 -6.46 2.74
N ALA A 80 -1.61 -5.57 2.08
CA ALA A 80 -1.39 -4.21 2.56
C ALA A 80 -2.69 -3.40 2.61
N VAL A 81 -3.56 -3.49 1.59
CA VAL A 81 -4.88 -2.84 1.61
C VAL A 81 -5.74 -3.38 2.75
N ILE A 82 -5.80 -4.70 2.93
CA ILE A 82 -6.55 -5.32 4.03
C ILE A 82 -5.98 -4.88 5.39
N ALA A 83 -4.65 -4.84 5.52
CA ALA A 83 -3.97 -4.38 6.73
C ALA A 83 -4.34 -2.93 7.05
N HIS A 84 -4.40 -2.03 6.06
CA HIS A 84 -4.89 -0.67 6.28
C HIS A 84 -6.34 -0.66 6.77
N LEU A 85 -7.23 -1.33 6.04
CA LEU A 85 -8.67 -1.37 6.34
C LEU A 85 -8.97 -2.03 7.69
N THR A 86 -8.07 -2.83 8.26
CA THR A 86 -8.26 -3.55 9.53
C THR A 86 -7.44 -3.01 10.69
N GLY A 87 -6.29 -2.40 10.42
CA GLY A 87 -5.34 -1.92 11.41
C GLY A 87 -5.64 -0.53 11.96
N TRP A 88 -6.47 0.26 11.25
CA TRP A 88 -6.74 1.67 11.51
C TRP A 88 -8.21 2.00 11.83
N PRO A 89 -8.49 3.13 12.49
CA PRO A 89 -9.85 3.57 12.80
C PRO A 89 -10.73 3.65 11.54
N ARG A 90 -11.91 3.06 11.64
CA ARG A 90 -12.84 2.90 10.51
C ARG A 90 -14.29 2.99 10.96
N ARG A 91 -15.15 3.42 10.05
CA ARG A 91 -16.60 3.27 10.11
C ARG A 91 -17.07 2.30 9.04
N ARG A 92 -18.37 1.99 9.01
CA ARG A 92 -19.00 1.29 7.88
C ARG A 92 -19.72 2.30 6.99
N THR A 93 -19.64 2.13 5.66
CA THR A 93 -20.49 2.86 4.73
C THR A 93 -21.93 2.33 4.80
N ARG A 94 -22.87 2.98 4.11
CA ARG A 94 -24.24 2.47 3.95
C ARG A 94 -24.31 1.08 3.29
N LEU A 95 -23.28 0.72 2.52
CA LEU A 95 -23.12 -0.59 1.89
C LEU A 95 -22.37 -1.60 2.79
N GLY A 96 -22.10 -1.26 4.05
CA GLY A 96 -21.39 -2.13 5.00
C GLY A 96 -19.88 -2.19 4.80
N LEU A 97 -19.33 -1.51 3.81
CA LEU A 97 -17.90 -1.54 3.49
C LEU A 97 -17.07 -0.78 4.54
N PRO A 98 -15.88 -1.28 4.93
CA PRO A 98 -14.97 -0.56 5.82
C PRO A 98 -14.53 0.78 5.22
N TRP A 99 -14.63 1.86 5.98
CA TRP A 99 -14.23 3.17 5.52
C TRP A 99 -13.34 3.81 6.56
N LEU A 100 -12.07 4.04 6.21
CA LEU A 100 -11.11 4.65 7.13
C LEU A 100 -11.56 6.05 7.52
N THR A 101 -11.53 6.32 8.82
CA THR A 101 -11.80 7.65 9.40
C THR A 101 -10.51 8.37 9.75
N ASP A 102 -9.43 7.62 9.94
CA ASP A 102 -8.06 8.10 10.03
C ASP A 102 -7.12 6.96 9.65
N CYS A 103 -5.91 7.30 9.22
CA CYS A 103 -4.86 6.35 8.87
C CYS A 103 -3.51 7.04 8.95
N GLU A 104 -2.59 6.53 9.77
CA GLU A 104 -1.19 6.98 9.82
C GLU A 104 -1.00 8.51 10.03
N GLY A 105 -1.98 9.21 10.60
CA GLY A 105 -1.92 10.65 10.81
C GLY A 105 -2.38 11.50 9.61
N LEU A 106 -2.99 10.88 8.59
CA LEU A 106 -3.61 11.60 7.47
C LEU A 106 -4.79 12.47 7.91
N GLY A 107 -5.53 12.02 8.93
CA GLY A 107 -6.70 12.68 9.47
C GLY A 107 -7.95 12.53 8.60
N PRO A 108 -9.13 12.88 9.15
CA PRO A 108 -10.43 12.64 8.50
C PRO A 108 -10.63 13.43 7.20
N ARG A 109 -9.96 14.58 7.05
CA ARG A 109 -10.07 15.43 5.85
C ARG A 109 -9.53 14.79 4.57
N LEU A 110 -8.55 13.90 4.69
CA LEU A 110 -7.94 13.22 3.53
C LEU A 110 -8.59 11.87 3.22
N MET A 111 -9.36 11.30 4.15
CA MET A 111 -10.01 10.01 3.98
C MET A 111 -10.94 9.91 2.76
N PRO A 112 -11.69 10.96 2.34
CA PRO A 112 -12.48 10.91 1.11
C PRO A 112 -11.68 10.63 -0.16
N TYR A 113 -10.41 11.04 -0.20
CA TYR A 113 -9.51 10.81 -1.33
C TYR A 113 -8.73 9.51 -1.18
N TYR A 114 -8.31 9.21 0.06
CA TYR A 114 -7.47 8.06 0.36
C TYR A 114 -8.20 6.71 0.27
N ASN A 115 -9.46 6.64 0.74
CA ASN A 115 -10.24 5.39 0.65
C ASN A 115 -10.42 4.91 -0.80
N PRO A 116 -10.80 5.77 -1.78
CA PRO A 116 -10.85 5.38 -3.19
C PRO A 116 -9.53 4.79 -3.71
N ILE A 117 -8.37 5.35 -3.35
CA ILE A 117 -7.06 4.83 -3.77
C ILE A 117 -6.87 3.40 -3.23
N LEU A 118 -7.19 3.16 -1.95
CA LEU A 118 -7.11 1.81 -1.36
C LEU A 118 -8.07 0.82 -2.05
N TYR A 119 -9.31 1.25 -2.32
CA TYR A 119 -10.30 0.39 -2.98
C TYR A 119 -9.90 0.06 -4.42
N VAL A 120 -9.42 1.03 -5.20
CA VAL A 120 -8.91 0.79 -6.55
C VAL A 120 -7.70 -0.16 -6.51
N SER A 121 -6.78 0.06 -5.57
CA SER A 121 -5.61 -0.82 -5.40
C SER A 121 -6.01 -2.25 -5.04
N GLY A 122 -6.90 -2.42 -4.06
CA GLY A 122 -7.36 -3.73 -3.61
C GLY A 122 -8.17 -4.48 -4.68
N THR A 123 -9.09 -3.79 -5.36
CA THR A 123 -9.90 -4.38 -6.44
C THR A 123 -9.03 -4.79 -7.63
N ALA A 124 -8.07 -3.96 -8.04
CA ALA A 124 -7.12 -4.29 -9.08
C ALA A 124 -6.26 -5.51 -8.70
N ALA A 125 -5.79 -5.58 -7.45
CA ALA A 125 -5.00 -6.71 -6.95
C ALA A 125 -5.80 -8.02 -6.95
N VAL A 126 -7.04 -8.00 -6.48
CA VAL A 126 -7.95 -9.15 -6.53
C VAL A 126 -8.20 -9.57 -7.98
N ALA A 127 -8.55 -8.64 -8.85
CA ALA A 127 -8.82 -8.94 -10.25
C ALA A 127 -7.58 -9.52 -10.95
N ALA A 128 -6.38 -8.98 -10.68
CA ALA A 128 -5.14 -9.51 -11.22
C ALA A 128 -4.83 -10.93 -10.72
N LEU A 129 -5.05 -11.21 -9.43
CA LEU A 129 -4.89 -12.55 -8.86
C LEU A 129 -5.84 -13.57 -9.51
N LEU A 130 -7.07 -13.17 -9.79
CA LEU A 130 -8.10 -14.06 -10.35
C LEU A 130 -7.96 -14.25 -11.86
N LEU A 131 -7.52 -13.23 -12.60
CA LEU A 131 -7.61 -13.19 -14.06
C LEU A 131 -6.26 -13.28 -14.78
N GLU A 132 -5.14 -12.94 -14.14
CA GLU A 132 -3.85 -12.78 -14.85
C GLU A 132 -2.77 -13.81 -14.48
N ASN A 133 -2.94 -14.54 -13.37
CA ASN A 133 -1.90 -15.39 -12.77
C ASN A 133 -2.18 -16.90 -12.95
N GLU A 134 -2.63 -17.30 -14.14
CA GLU A 134 -3.07 -18.67 -14.42
C GLU A 134 -2.00 -19.75 -14.18
N SER A 135 -0.72 -19.43 -14.40
CA SER A 135 0.39 -20.38 -14.21
C SER A 135 0.91 -20.42 -12.77
N ALA A 136 0.42 -19.54 -11.89
CA ALA A 136 0.83 -19.51 -10.49
C ALA A 136 0.11 -20.62 -9.67
N PRO A 137 0.76 -21.19 -8.65
CA PRO A 137 0.10 -22.09 -7.71
C PRO A 137 -1.14 -21.44 -7.08
N ARG A 138 -2.30 -22.13 -7.12
CA ARG A 138 -3.57 -21.63 -6.56
C ARG A 138 -3.54 -21.27 -5.07
N ARG A 139 -2.52 -21.75 -4.34
CA ARG A 139 -2.29 -21.45 -2.92
C ARG A 139 -1.58 -20.11 -2.67
N LEU A 140 -0.92 -19.51 -3.67
CA LEU A 140 -0.20 -18.23 -3.50
C LEU A 140 -1.11 -17.09 -3.02
N PRO A 141 -2.35 -16.93 -3.52
CA PRO A 141 -3.29 -15.95 -2.98
C PRO A 141 -3.58 -16.14 -1.48
N LEU A 142 -3.45 -17.35 -0.93
CA LEU A 142 -3.64 -17.62 0.50
C LEU A 142 -2.51 -17.04 1.37
N LEU A 143 -1.39 -16.59 0.76
CA LEU A 143 -0.36 -15.84 1.49
C LEU A 143 -0.88 -14.46 1.93
N ALA A 144 -1.78 -13.85 1.17
CA ALA A 144 -2.29 -12.52 1.47
C ALA A 144 -2.90 -12.42 2.90
N PRO A 145 -3.88 -13.26 3.30
CA PRO A 145 -4.43 -13.20 4.65
C PRO A 145 -3.40 -13.50 5.74
N ALA A 146 -2.43 -14.40 5.50
CA ALA A 146 -1.37 -14.71 6.45
C ALA A 146 -0.42 -13.52 6.68
N LEU A 147 -0.22 -12.67 5.68
CA LEU A 147 0.60 -11.46 5.77
C LEU A 147 -0.09 -10.29 6.48
N VAL A 148 -1.42 -10.26 6.53
CA VAL A 148 -2.18 -9.15 7.14
C VAL A 148 -1.73 -8.80 8.56
N PRO A 149 -1.68 -9.72 9.55
CA PRO A 149 -1.28 -9.36 10.91
C PRO A 149 0.16 -8.81 10.98
N LEU A 150 1.07 -9.37 10.17
CA LEU A 150 2.44 -8.89 10.07
C LEU A 150 2.49 -7.46 9.53
N LEU A 151 1.73 -7.18 8.47
CA LEU A 151 1.67 -5.84 7.86
C LEU A 151 1.02 -4.82 8.79
N VAL A 152 -0.04 -5.19 9.53
CA VAL A 152 -0.63 -4.32 10.56
C VAL A 152 0.42 -3.96 11.62
N ALA A 153 1.19 -4.94 12.09
CA ALA A 153 2.26 -4.70 13.05
C ALA A 153 3.37 -3.80 12.47
N ALA A 154 3.77 -4.06 11.23
CA ALA A 154 4.78 -3.27 10.52
C ALA A 154 4.34 -1.81 10.31
N GLN A 155 3.11 -1.58 9.84
CA GLN A 155 2.51 -0.25 9.66
C GLN A 155 2.50 0.54 10.98
N ARG A 156 2.05 -0.09 12.07
CA ARG A 156 2.05 0.56 13.40
C ARG A 156 3.46 0.85 13.90
N ALA A 157 4.41 -0.04 13.67
CA ALA A 157 5.80 0.18 14.04
C ALA A 157 6.41 1.33 13.23
N GLU A 158 6.19 1.36 11.92
CA GLU A 158 6.66 2.42 11.03
C GLU A 158 6.05 3.77 11.45
N HIS A 159 4.73 3.84 11.62
CA HIS A 159 4.05 5.05 12.07
C HIS A 159 4.59 5.58 13.40
N ARG A 160 4.85 4.71 14.38
CA ARG A 160 5.47 5.11 15.65
C ARG A 160 6.87 5.69 15.47
N ARG A 161 7.71 5.07 14.64
CA ARG A 161 9.07 5.59 14.33
C ARG A 161 8.98 6.93 13.63
N LEU A 162 8.11 7.06 12.63
CA LEU A 162 7.89 8.29 11.89
C LEU A 162 7.41 9.43 12.78
N LYS A 163 6.51 9.15 13.73
CA LYS A 163 6.11 10.14 14.75
C LYS A 163 7.28 10.58 15.63
N ALA A 164 8.12 9.65 16.09
CA ALA A 164 9.30 9.98 16.88
C ALA A 164 10.30 10.84 16.08
N ILE A 165 10.53 10.50 14.81
CA ILE A 165 11.37 11.28 13.89
C ILE A 165 10.78 12.67 13.69
N ALA A 166 9.47 12.79 13.44
CA ALA A 166 8.81 14.06 13.23
C ALA A 166 8.91 14.98 14.46
N ALA A 167 8.81 14.43 15.67
CA ALA A 167 8.97 15.18 16.90
C ALA A 167 10.41 15.69 17.09
N ALA A 168 11.42 14.90 16.72
CA ALA A 168 12.82 15.28 16.87
C ALA A 168 13.34 16.17 15.73
N ARG A 169 12.84 15.96 14.51
CA ARG A 169 13.31 16.57 13.26
C ARG A 169 12.12 16.82 12.32
N PRO A 170 11.32 17.86 12.59
CA PRO A 170 10.18 18.20 11.74
C PRO A 170 10.64 18.63 10.35
N GLY A 171 9.91 18.22 9.33
CA GLY A 171 10.15 18.57 7.94
C GLY A 171 8.88 18.49 7.10
N TRP A 172 8.95 18.95 5.86
CA TRP A 172 7.77 19.02 4.98
C TRP A 172 7.09 17.65 4.79
N TRP A 173 7.86 16.57 4.80
CA TRP A 173 7.43 15.21 4.50
C TRP A 173 6.78 14.48 5.69
N ASN A 174 6.90 15.02 6.91
CA ASN A 174 6.34 14.45 8.14
C ASN A 174 5.55 15.46 9.00
N ARG A 175 5.30 16.67 8.48
CA ARG A 175 4.66 17.79 9.19
C ARG A 175 3.33 17.43 9.87
N ARG A 176 2.50 16.57 9.24
CA ARG A 176 1.20 16.19 9.82
C ARG A 176 1.32 15.32 11.05
N LEU A 177 2.40 14.55 11.17
CA LEU A 177 2.66 13.73 12.34
C LEU A 177 2.94 14.57 13.58
N VAL A 178 3.46 15.79 13.39
CA VAL A 178 3.67 16.79 14.45
C VAL A 178 2.34 17.38 14.90
N GLU A 179 1.52 17.84 13.94
CA GLU A 179 0.20 18.45 14.20
C GLU A 179 -0.75 17.49 14.94
N ALA A 180 -0.80 16.22 14.52
CA ALA A 180 -1.59 15.20 15.19
C ALA A 180 -1.12 14.93 16.63
N GLY A 181 0.19 15.05 16.91
CA GLY A 181 0.75 14.90 18.25
C GLY A 181 0.53 16.10 19.18
N HIS A 182 0.30 17.29 18.62
CA HIS A 182 -0.02 18.50 19.40
C HIS A 182 -1.51 18.52 19.79
N PHE A 183 -2.40 18.15 18.86
CA PHE A 183 -3.84 18.10 19.13
C PHE A 183 -4.21 17.09 20.23
N ALA A 184 -3.53 15.94 20.27
CA ALA A 184 -3.74 14.92 21.31
C ALA A 184 -3.23 15.33 22.71
N ARG A 185 -2.32 16.31 22.81
CA ARG A 185 -1.75 16.76 24.10
C ARG A 185 -2.53 17.92 24.75
N HIS A 186 -3.33 18.65 23.98
CA HIS A 186 -4.10 19.81 24.48
C HIS A 186 -5.59 19.55 24.67
N HIS A 187 -6.09 18.39 24.24
CA HIS A 187 -7.51 18.01 24.32
C HIS A 187 -7.72 16.60 24.91
N GLY A 188 -6.74 16.09 25.65
CA GLY A 188 -6.79 14.82 26.38
C GLY A 188 -6.90 15.04 27.88
#